data_AF-A0A959JD15-F1
#
_entry.id   AF-A0A959JD15-F1
#
_cell.length_a   1.000
_cell.length_b   1.000
_cell.length_c   1.000
_cell.angle_alpha   90.00
_cell.angle_beta   90.00
_cell.angle_gamma   90.00
#
_symmetry.space_group_name_H-M   'P 1'
#
loop_
_entity.id
_entity.type
_entity.pdbx_description
1 polymer ?
#
loop_
_entity_poly.entity_id
_entity_poly.type
_entity_poly.pdbx_seq_one_letter_code
_entity_poly.pdbx_strand_id
1 'polypeptide(L)'
;MKTRLNSKVAGIVLLMGLSVGMMQCEKQAIAEPTVEFQNLEARGGLDPATLCACLTENYATDALSDDEITALQFMRQEEKMARDVYFAMNERYDQKVFANIIRAEQQHMDAINCLLDKYRLADPVLGLGYGEFADAGLVKWYGELIEKGNKSLADAWQVGATIEDLDIADLESWLAKASLDNADVKAVFGELMRGSRNHLRAFVRNLGWIGISYDVQYLNEDIYQSIIETTTERGSGMLCPALCDGSGLGKGIGRGQGNGTCDGTGLGTGKNNRQGNRGSSNNGNGRNG
;
A
#
# COMPACT_ATOMS: atom_id res chain seq x y z
N MET A 1 -24.01 70.01 30.80
CA MET A 1 -23.13 71.18 31.06
C MET A 1 -22.47 70.97 32.43
N LYS A 2 -21.15 70.72 32.46
CA LYS A 2 -20.24 70.71 33.65
C LYS A 2 -20.55 69.62 34.71
N THR A 3 -19.61 68.90 35.33
CA THR A 3 -18.15 68.98 35.44
C THR A 3 -17.63 67.68 36.06
N ARG A 4 -16.39 67.31 35.70
CA ARG A 4 -15.56 66.26 36.29
C ARG A 4 -15.21 66.58 37.76
N LEU A 5 -15.02 65.55 38.58
CA LEU A 5 -13.95 65.55 39.58
C LEU A 5 -13.27 64.17 39.63
N ASN A 6 -11.97 64.20 39.34
CA ASN A 6 -11.03 63.10 39.53
C ASN A 6 -10.65 62.99 41.01
N SER A 7 -10.39 61.78 41.48
CA SER A 7 -9.32 61.55 42.45
C SER A 7 -8.55 60.29 42.05
N LYS A 8 -7.25 60.45 41.86
CA LYS A 8 -6.29 59.39 41.53
C LYS A 8 -5.82 58.75 42.84
N VAL A 9 -5.80 57.42 42.92
CA VAL A 9 -4.83 56.70 43.77
C VAL A 9 -4.39 55.40 43.09
N ALA A 10 -3.08 55.34 42.89
CA ALA A 10 -2.13 54.22 42.82
C ALA A 10 -2.59 52.86 42.24
N GLY A 11 -1.89 52.46 41.18
CA GLY A 11 -1.98 51.14 40.59
C GLY A 11 -1.41 50.04 41.48
N ILE A 12 -2.06 48.87 41.39
CA ILE A 12 -1.49 47.57 41.65
C ILE A 12 -1.82 46.74 40.41
N VAL A 13 -0.83 46.59 39.53
CA VAL A 13 -0.85 45.59 38.46
C VAL A 13 -0.62 44.25 39.15
N LEU A 14 -1.69 43.55 39.50
CA LEU A 14 -1.63 42.15 39.87
C LEU A 14 -1.74 41.33 38.58
N LEU A 15 -0.57 41.03 37.99
CA LEU A 15 -0.40 40.01 36.96
C LEU A 15 -0.82 38.65 37.56
N MET A 16 -2.09 38.28 37.42
CA MET A 16 -2.48 36.87 37.47
C MET A 16 -2.05 36.25 36.15
N GLY A 17 -0.93 35.52 36.21
CA GLY A 17 -0.37 34.82 35.08
C GLY A 17 -1.39 33.86 34.47
N LEU A 18 -1.69 34.04 33.18
CA LEU A 18 -2.15 32.95 32.35
C LEU A 18 -1.04 31.89 32.35
N SER A 19 -1.23 30.80 33.08
CA SER A 19 -0.52 29.57 32.82
C SER A 19 -1.02 29.02 31.49
N VAL A 20 -0.41 29.49 30.39
CA VAL A 20 -0.43 28.75 29.13
C VAL A 20 0.32 27.47 29.41
N GLY A 21 -0.40 26.40 29.73
CA GLY A 21 0.15 25.06 29.72
C GLY A 21 0.62 24.81 28.30
N MET A 22 1.93 24.79 28.09
CA MET A 22 2.50 24.20 26.89
C MET A 22 2.13 22.72 26.96
N MET A 23 1.07 22.35 26.23
CA MET A 23 0.87 20.95 25.86
C MET A 23 1.97 20.68 24.84
N GLN A 24 3.15 20.26 25.33
CA GLN A 24 4.11 19.61 24.45
C GLN A 24 3.37 18.42 23.83
N CYS A 25 3.02 18.52 22.55
CA CYS A 25 2.85 17.36 21.71
C CYS A 25 4.23 16.71 21.69
N GLU A 26 4.45 15.75 22.60
CA GLU A 26 5.64 14.91 22.54
C GLU A 26 5.53 14.17 21.22
N LYS A 27 6.27 14.64 20.22
CA LYS A 27 6.38 14.03 18.90
C LYS A 27 6.81 12.60 19.20
N GLN A 28 5.87 11.66 19.15
CA GLN A 28 6.16 10.26 19.38
C GLN A 28 6.99 9.84 18.19
N ALA A 29 8.31 10.00 18.33
CA ALA A 29 9.27 9.58 17.34
C ALA A 29 9.07 8.07 17.21
N ILE A 30 8.60 7.66 16.04
CA ILE A 30 8.62 6.26 15.65
C ILE A 30 10.09 5.87 15.71
N ALA A 31 10.41 4.80 16.44
CA ALA A 31 11.78 4.35 16.52
C ALA A 31 12.33 4.07 15.11
N GLU A 32 13.62 4.31 14.91
CA GLU A 32 14.31 3.89 13.69
C GLU A 32 13.94 2.41 13.39
N PRO A 33 13.59 2.08 12.14
CA PRO A 33 13.16 0.74 11.78
C PRO A 33 14.19 -0.31 12.20
N THR A 34 13.74 -1.37 12.86
CA THR A 34 14.62 -2.46 13.28
C THR A 34 15.20 -3.22 12.09
N VAL A 35 16.32 -3.92 12.28
CA VAL A 35 16.93 -4.78 11.22
C VAL A 35 15.94 -5.86 10.76
N GLU A 36 15.09 -6.37 11.64
CA GLU A 36 14.04 -7.33 11.27
C GLU A 36 13.03 -6.72 10.29
N PHE A 37 12.74 -5.43 10.46
CA PHE A 37 11.85 -4.69 9.58
C PHE A 37 12.47 -4.37 8.21
N GLN A 38 13.74 -3.95 8.17
CA GLN A 38 14.44 -3.78 6.88
C GLN A 38 14.47 -5.09 6.08
N ASN A 39 14.51 -6.22 6.79
CA ASN A 39 14.36 -7.54 6.17
C ASN A 39 12.93 -7.85 5.70
N LEU A 40 11.88 -7.26 6.28
CA LEU A 40 10.50 -7.41 5.79
C LEU A 40 10.29 -6.69 4.46
N GLU A 41 10.80 -5.47 4.33
CA GLU A 41 10.80 -4.69 3.08
C GLU A 41 11.52 -5.44 1.95
N ALA A 42 12.68 -6.03 2.23
CA ALA A 42 13.52 -6.68 1.23
C ALA A 42 13.09 -8.11 0.82
N ARG A 43 12.05 -8.69 1.43
CA ARG A 43 11.70 -10.12 1.24
C ARG A 43 10.75 -10.37 0.09
N GLY A 44 11.14 -11.13 -0.93
CA GLY A 44 10.22 -11.82 -1.85
C GLY A 44 9.55 -10.96 -2.93
N GLY A 45 10.02 -9.73 -3.12
CA GLY A 45 9.74 -8.92 -4.32
C GLY A 45 10.76 -9.12 -5.43
N LEU A 46 10.46 -8.57 -6.60
CA LEU A 46 11.50 -8.34 -7.59
C LEU A 46 12.52 -7.36 -7.01
N ASP A 47 13.79 -7.64 -7.25
CA ASP A 47 14.85 -6.69 -6.94
C ASP A 47 14.59 -5.35 -7.65
N PRO A 48 14.70 -4.18 -6.97
CA PRO A 48 14.36 -2.89 -7.56
C PRO A 48 15.13 -2.58 -8.84
N ALA A 49 16.41 -2.95 -8.93
CA ALA A 49 17.20 -2.73 -10.14
C ALA A 49 16.66 -3.58 -11.31
N THR A 50 16.24 -4.81 -11.04
CA THR A 50 15.59 -5.69 -12.03
C THR A 50 14.25 -5.13 -12.50
N LEU A 51 13.44 -4.57 -11.59
CA LEU A 51 12.18 -3.90 -11.94
C LEU A 51 12.43 -2.67 -12.82
N CYS A 52 13.37 -1.80 -12.45
CA CYS A 52 13.68 -0.60 -13.22
C CYS A 52 14.24 -0.93 -14.61
N ALA A 53 15.13 -1.91 -14.72
CA ALA A 53 15.66 -2.38 -15.99
C ALA A 53 14.52 -2.87 -16.90
N CYS A 54 13.65 -3.71 -16.36
CA CYS A 54 12.49 -4.21 -17.07
C CYS A 54 11.56 -3.08 -17.58
N LEU A 55 11.21 -2.11 -16.72
CA LEU A 55 10.38 -0.95 -17.11
C LEU A 55 11.02 -0.14 -18.24
N THR A 56 12.35 0.03 -18.17
CA THR A 56 13.11 0.77 -19.18
C THR A 56 13.19 0.01 -20.51
N GLU A 57 13.27 -1.32 -20.47
CA GLU A 57 13.34 -2.17 -21.66
C GLU A 57 11.98 -2.33 -22.38
N ASN A 58 10.88 -2.41 -21.63
CA ASN A 58 9.56 -2.71 -22.19
C ASN A 58 8.75 -1.45 -22.57
N TYR A 59 9.13 -0.28 -22.08
CA TYR A 59 8.41 0.97 -22.33
C TYR A 59 9.36 2.04 -22.84
N ALA A 60 9.00 2.69 -23.95
CA ALA A 60 9.72 3.84 -24.46
C ALA A 60 9.71 5.00 -23.44
N THR A 61 10.62 5.96 -23.62
CA THR A 61 10.64 7.18 -22.80
C THR A 61 9.98 8.29 -23.62
N ASP A 62 8.75 8.64 -23.25
CA ASP A 62 8.01 9.76 -23.83
C ASP A 62 8.05 10.98 -22.91
N ALA A 63 7.81 12.18 -23.43
CA ALA A 63 7.80 13.38 -22.59
C ALA A 63 6.62 13.33 -21.60
N LEU A 64 6.89 13.62 -20.32
CA LEU A 64 5.83 13.69 -19.32
C LEU A 64 5.05 15.00 -19.41
N SER A 65 3.75 14.92 -19.14
CA SER A 65 2.93 16.09 -18.84
C SER A 65 3.12 16.59 -17.41
N ASP A 66 2.70 17.83 -17.13
CA ASP A 66 2.74 18.38 -15.77
C ASP A 66 1.87 17.57 -14.79
N ASP A 67 0.74 17.03 -15.27
CA ASP A 67 -0.13 16.14 -14.48
C ASP A 67 0.58 14.83 -14.13
N GLU A 68 1.35 14.25 -15.06
CA GLU A 68 2.12 13.02 -14.80
C GLU A 68 3.26 13.24 -13.80
N ILE A 69 3.99 14.35 -13.92
CA ILE A 69 5.03 14.71 -12.96
C ILE A 69 4.43 14.87 -11.56
N THR A 70 3.31 15.59 -11.47
CA THR A 70 2.59 15.80 -10.21
C THR A 70 2.10 14.48 -9.62
N ALA A 71 1.50 13.63 -10.44
CA ALA A 71 1.00 12.33 -10.02
C ALA A 71 2.13 11.43 -9.49
N LEU A 72 3.24 11.31 -10.22
CA LEU A 72 4.39 10.50 -9.78
C LEU A 72 4.96 10.98 -8.44
N GLN A 73 5.10 12.29 -8.25
CA GLN A 73 5.61 12.85 -7.00
C GLN A 73 4.63 12.69 -5.83
N PHE A 74 3.33 12.78 -6.09
CA PHE A 74 2.30 12.60 -5.07
C PHE A 74 2.19 11.12 -4.68
N MET A 75 1.97 10.22 -5.64
CA MET A 75 1.83 8.78 -5.39
C MET A 75 3.07 8.21 -4.70
N ARG A 76 4.29 8.69 -5.01
CA ARG A 76 5.51 8.26 -4.32
C ARG A 76 5.44 8.50 -2.80
N GLN A 77 4.84 9.61 -2.38
CA GLN A 77 4.70 9.94 -0.97
C GLN A 77 3.47 9.28 -0.33
N GLU A 78 2.39 9.08 -1.09
CA GLU A 78 1.19 8.39 -0.62
C GLU A 78 1.47 6.91 -0.31
N GLU A 79 2.14 6.20 -1.21
CA GLU A 79 2.58 4.81 -1.00
C GLU A 79 3.52 4.69 0.20
N LYS A 80 4.40 5.70 0.38
CA LYS A 80 5.23 5.79 1.60
C LYS A 80 4.38 5.97 2.85
N MET A 81 3.34 6.81 2.81
CA MET A 81 2.45 7.01 3.95
C MET A 81 1.72 5.70 4.30
N ALA A 82 1.22 4.97 3.30
CA ALA A 82 0.61 3.66 3.50
C ALA A 82 1.57 2.70 4.20
N ARG A 83 2.78 2.52 3.63
CA ARG A 83 3.84 1.69 4.21
C ARG A 83 4.18 2.07 5.66
N ASP A 84 4.38 3.35 5.92
CA ASP A 84 4.80 3.87 7.22
C ASP A 84 3.69 3.73 8.28
N VAL A 85 2.41 3.88 7.90
CA VAL A 85 1.28 3.61 8.80
C VAL A 85 1.18 2.12 9.09
N TYR A 86 1.29 1.26 8.08
CA TYR A 86 1.23 -0.18 8.27
C TYR A 86 2.38 -0.72 9.11
N PHE A 87 3.56 -0.12 8.97
CA PHE A 87 4.67 -0.39 9.87
C PHE A 87 4.29 -0.12 11.33
N ALA A 88 3.84 1.09 11.65
CA ALA A 88 3.45 1.45 13.00
C ALA A 88 2.33 0.55 13.55
N MET A 89 1.34 0.20 12.72
CA MET A 89 0.28 -0.73 13.10
C MET A 89 0.81 -2.16 13.33
N ASN A 90 1.77 -2.62 12.53
CA ASN A 90 2.36 -3.93 12.70
C ASN A 90 3.22 -4.01 13.96
N GLU A 91 4.01 -2.98 14.26
CA GLU A 91 4.76 -2.92 15.53
C GLU A 91 3.85 -3.00 16.75
N ARG A 92 2.68 -2.38 16.66
CA ARG A 92 1.72 -2.34 17.77
C ARG A 92 0.93 -3.64 17.95
N TYR A 93 0.49 -4.24 16.85
CA TYR A 93 -0.49 -5.34 16.90
C TYR A 93 0.02 -6.69 16.41
N ASP A 94 1.20 -6.75 15.78
CA ASP A 94 1.82 -7.95 15.22
C ASP A 94 0.85 -8.79 14.38
N GLN A 95 0.29 -8.18 13.33
CA GLN A 95 -0.70 -8.83 12.47
C GLN A 95 -0.14 -9.10 11.09
N LYS A 96 -0.28 -10.36 10.66
CA LYS A 96 0.17 -10.82 9.34
C LYS A 96 -0.35 -10.00 8.16
N VAL A 97 -1.52 -9.38 8.28
CA VAL A 97 -2.06 -8.53 7.22
C VAL A 97 -1.17 -7.31 6.98
N PHE A 98 -0.76 -6.58 8.03
CA PHE A 98 0.15 -5.45 7.90
C PHE A 98 1.54 -5.90 7.42
N ALA A 99 2.12 -6.93 8.02
CA ALA A 99 3.43 -7.46 7.60
C ALA A 99 3.50 -7.86 6.12
N ASN A 100 2.38 -8.35 5.55
CA ASN A 100 2.32 -8.70 4.14
C ASN A 100 2.15 -7.50 3.22
N ILE A 101 1.42 -6.49 3.67
CA ILE A 101 1.08 -5.30 2.87
C ILE A 101 2.24 -4.30 2.88
N ILE A 102 2.97 -4.11 3.99
CA ILE A 102 4.20 -3.28 4.04
C ILE A 102 5.15 -3.59 2.88
N ARG A 103 5.35 -4.88 2.59
CA ARG A 103 6.18 -5.33 1.48
C ARG A 103 5.60 -4.91 0.13
N ALA A 104 4.29 -5.01 -0.04
CA ALA A 104 3.63 -4.60 -1.28
C ALA A 104 3.77 -3.09 -1.49
N GLU A 105 3.59 -2.28 -0.45
CA GLU A 105 3.77 -0.82 -0.56
C GLU A 105 5.22 -0.44 -0.82
N GLN A 106 6.19 -1.19 -0.29
CA GLN A 106 7.58 -1.01 -0.69
C GLN A 106 7.78 -1.27 -2.20
N GLN A 107 7.12 -2.28 -2.76
CA GLN A 107 7.20 -2.57 -4.20
C GLN A 107 6.50 -1.49 -5.04
N HIS A 108 5.38 -0.95 -4.57
CA HIS A 108 4.71 0.18 -5.21
C HIS A 108 5.61 1.41 -5.22
N MET A 109 6.19 1.75 -4.06
CA MET A 109 7.19 2.78 -3.90
C MET A 109 8.36 2.59 -4.89
N ASP A 110 8.94 1.39 -4.95
CA ASP A 110 10.07 1.09 -5.84
C ASP A 110 9.70 1.24 -7.31
N ALA A 111 8.50 0.81 -7.71
CA ALA A 111 7.99 0.96 -9.08
C ALA A 111 7.88 2.45 -9.49
N ILE A 112 7.35 3.29 -8.60
CA ILE A 112 7.28 4.74 -8.86
C ILE A 112 8.70 5.33 -8.90
N ASN A 113 9.60 4.93 -7.99
CA ASN A 113 10.98 5.42 -7.99
C ASN A 113 11.71 5.11 -9.30
N CYS A 114 11.49 3.92 -9.87
CA CYS A 114 12.01 3.60 -11.19
C CYS A 114 11.56 4.59 -12.27
N LEU A 115 10.30 5.04 -12.24
CA LEU A 115 9.81 6.07 -13.15
C LEU A 115 10.44 7.43 -12.86
N LEU A 116 10.56 7.83 -11.59
CA LEU A 116 11.23 9.07 -11.20
C LEU A 116 12.68 9.10 -11.72
N ASP A 117 13.43 8.01 -11.55
CA ASP A 117 14.79 7.87 -12.05
C ASP A 117 14.85 7.88 -13.59
N LYS A 118 13.98 7.12 -14.26
CA LYS A 118 13.88 7.06 -15.73
C LYS A 118 13.65 8.44 -16.34
N TYR A 119 12.78 9.24 -15.72
CA TYR A 119 12.43 10.59 -16.16
C TYR A 119 13.31 11.68 -15.53
N ARG A 120 14.31 11.32 -14.71
CA ARG A 120 15.23 12.23 -14.02
C ARG A 120 14.51 13.29 -13.17
N LEU A 121 13.41 12.88 -12.53
CA LEU A 121 12.68 13.68 -11.55
C LEU A 121 13.32 13.52 -10.17
N ALA A 122 13.21 14.54 -9.32
CA ALA A 122 13.66 14.44 -7.94
C ALA A 122 12.73 13.50 -7.14
N ASP A 123 13.30 12.59 -6.34
CA ASP A 123 12.53 11.75 -5.41
C ASP A 123 12.09 12.59 -4.19
N PRO A 124 10.77 12.84 -4.01
CA PRO A 124 10.28 13.67 -2.92
C PRO A 124 10.46 13.05 -1.53
N VAL A 125 10.77 11.76 -1.42
CA VAL A 125 10.99 11.08 -0.13
C VAL A 125 12.46 10.83 0.17
N LEU A 126 13.37 11.23 -0.71
CA LEU A 126 14.80 11.02 -0.51
C LEU A 126 15.29 11.76 0.74
N GLY A 127 15.89 11.00 1.67
CA GLY A 127 16.41 11.53 2.93
C GLY A 127 15.35 11.82 3.99
N LEU A 128 14.08 11.46 3.76
CA LEU A 128 13.01 11.54 4.75
C LEU A 128 12.89 10.24 5.54
N GLY A 129 12.80 10.35 6.86
CA GLY A 129 12.58 9.21 7.74
C GLY A 129 11.14 8.68 7.71
N TYR A 130 10.89 7.65 8.51
CA TYR A 130 9.54 7.12 8.74
C TYR A 130 8.61 8.20 9.31
N GLY A 131 7.41 8.33 8.76
CA GLY A 131 6.43 9.35 9.16
C GLY A 131 6.80 10.78 8.75
N GLU A 132 7.85 10.97 7.95
CA GLU A 132 8.23 12.27 7.39
C GLU A 132 7.85 12.36 5.91
N PHE A 133 7.24 13.49 5.51
CA PHE A 133 6.74 13.73 4.16
C PHE A 133 6.99 15.19 3.77
N ALA A 134 7.20 15.44 2.47
CA ALA A 134 7.32 16.80 1.95
C ALA A 134 5.94 17.46 1.80
N ASP A 135 4.90 16.67 1.49
CA ASP A 135 3.52 17.13 1.38
C ASP A 135 2.86 17.33 2.77
N ALA A 136 2.39 18.54 3.03
CA ALA A 136 1.77 18.89 4.32
C ALA A 136 0.42 18.21 4.56
N GLY A 137 -0.31 17.88 3.49
CA GLY A 137 -1.53 17.08 3.56
C GLY A 137 -1.21 15.67 4.06
N LEU A 138 -0.19 15.02 3.50
CA LEU A 138 0.24 13.68 3.93
C LEU A 138 0.79 13.66 5.35
N VAL A 139 1.49 14.72 5.81
CA VAL A 139 1.87 14.85 7.23
C VAL A 139 0.64 14.84 8.14
N LYS A 140 -0.42 15.55 7.77
CA LYS A 140 -1.66 15.61 8.53
C LYS A 140 -2.37 14.25 8.53
N TRP A 141 -2.54 13.65 7.35
CA TRP A 141 -3.14 12.33 7.18
C TRP A 141 -2.43 11.27 8.02
N TYR A 142 -1.10 11.23 7.94
CA TYR A 142 -0.29 10.31 8.73
C TYR A 142 -0.60 10.42 10.22
N GLY A 143 -0.60 11.64 10.78
CA GLY A 143 -0.90 11.85 12.21
C GLY A 143 -2.30 11.36 12.60
N GLU A 144 -3.32 11.69 11.80
CA GLU A 144 -4.71 11.28 12.06
C GLU A 144 -4.91 9.77 11.98
N LEU A 145 -4.27 9.11 11.00
CA LEU A 145 -4.34 7.66 10.80
C LEU A 145 -3.62 6.92 11.93
N ILE A 146 -2.45 7.40 12.37
CA ILE A 146 -1.74 6.83 13.53
C ILE A 146 -2.59 6.97 14.80
N GLU A 147 -3.16 8.16 15.06
CA GLU A 147 -4.01 8.37 16.23
C GLU A 147 -5.22 7.43 16.23
N LYS A 148 -5.91 7.31 15.07
CA LYS A 148 -7.07 6.40 14.92
C LYS A 148 -6.65 4.95 15.13
N GLY A 149 -5.60 4.49 14.43
CA GLY A 149 -5.16 3.10 14.46
C GLY A 149 -4.63 2.66 15.83
N ASN A 150 -4.10 3.59 16.64
CA ASN A 150 -3.61 3.27 17.99
C ASN A 150 -4.71 2.96 19.01
N LYS A 151 -5.98 3.24 18.70
CA LYS A 151 -7.12 3.01 19.61
C LYS A 151 -7.41 1.52 19.83
N SER A 152 -7.45 0.75 18.75
CA SER A 152 -7.68 -0.70 18.82
C SER A 152 -7.24 -1.39 17.53
N LEU A 153 -7.12 -2.72 17.56
CA LEU A 153 -6.84 -3.50 16.35
C LEU A 153 -7.95 -3.34 15.29
N ALA A 154 -9.21 -3.23 15.71
CA ALA A 154 -10.31 -2.97 14.78
C ALA A 154 -10.18 -1.59 14.11
N ASP A 155 -9.77 -0.57 14.86
CA ASP A 155 -9.50 0.76 14.30
C ASP A 155 -8.29 0.75 13.37
N ALA A 156 -7.26 -0.04 13.66
CA ALA A 156 -6.10 -0.21 12.78
C ALA A 156 -6.47 -0.88 11.45
N TRP A 157 -7.36 -1.88 11.46
CA TRP A 157 -7.86 -2.47 10.21
C TRP A 157 -8.78 -1.51 9.45
N GLN A 158 -9.57 -0.67 10.13
CA GLN A 158 -10.31 0.40 9.48
C GLN A 158 -9.37 1.43 8.84
N VAL A 159 -8.29 1.82 9.54
CA VAL A 159 -7.23 2.69 8.98
C VAL A 159 -6.63 2.07 7.72
N GLY A 160 -6.34 0.77 7.75
CA GLY A 160 -5.93 0.01 6.57
C GLY A 160 -6.91 0.16 5.42
N ALA A 161 -8.19 -0.17 5.64
CA ALA A 161 -9.20 0.00 4.60
C ALA A 161 -9.36 1.46 4.12
N THR A 162 -9.19 2.46 5.00
CA THR A 162 -9.24 3.89 4.63
C THR A 162 -8.10 4.33 3.74
N ILE A 163 -6.89 3.83 3.98
CA ILE A 163 -5.73 4.14 3.13
C ILE A 163 -5.96 3.57 1.73
N GLU A 164 -6.38 2.30 1.62
CA GLU A 164 -6.60 1.68 0.30
C GLU A 164 -7.79 2.29 -0.45
N ASP A 165 -8.83 2.72 0.27
CA ASP A 165 -9.97 3.46 -0.29
C ASP A 165 -9.52 4.80 -0.90
N LEU A 166 -8.66 5.54 -0.19
CA LEU A 166 -8.08 6.79 -0.69
C LEU A 166 -7.17 6.55 -1.90
N ASP A 167 -6.24 5.61 -1.79
CA ASP A 167 -5.24 5.34 -2.82
C ASP A 167 -5.89 4.90 -4.15
N ILE A 168 -6.91 4.04 -4.10
CA ILE A 168 -7.70 3.67 -5.28
C ILE A 168 -8.41 4.90 -5.85
N ALA A 169 -9.01 5.75 -5.04
CA ALA A 169 -9.72 6.94 -5.52
C ALA A 169 -8.77 7.93 -6.21
N ASP A 170 -7.58 8.15 -5.65
CA ASP A 170 -6.57 9.03 -6.24
C ASP A 170 -5.98 8.45 -7.53
N LEU A 171 -5.68 7.15 -7.57
CA LEU A 171 -5.26 6.47 -8.80
C LEU A 171 -6.33 6.52 -9.91
N GLU A 172 -7.62 6.35 -9.58
CA GLU A 172 -8.71 6.51 -10.57
C GLU A 172 -8.77 7.94 -11.11
N SER A 173 -8.63 8.93 -10.23
CA SER A 173 -8.60 10.35 -10.59
C SER A 173 -7.43 10.69 -11.51
N TRP A 174 -6.23 10.20 -11.21
CA TRP A 174 -5.05 10.40 -12.06
C TRP A 174 -5.22 9.72 -13.42
N LEU A 175 -5.61 8.45 -13.44
CA LEU A 175 -5.77 7.67 -14.68
C LEU A 175 -6.89 8.20 -15.59
N ALA A 176 -7.86 8.94 -15.04
CA ALA A 176 -8.93 9.57 -15.82
C ALA A 176 -8.49 10.85 -16.56
N LYS A 177 -7.33 11.44 -16.21
CA LYS A 177 -6.81 12.64 -16.89
C LYS A 177 -6.32 12.28 -18.29
N ALA A 178 -6.81 13.01 -19.29
CA ALA A 178 -6.40 12.82 -20.68
C ALA A 178 -4.90 13.12 -20.93
N SER A 179 -4.30 13.96 -20.09
CA SER A 179 -2.88 14.31 -20.07
C SER A 179 -1.99 13.25 -19.41
N LEU A 180 -2.58 12.26 -18.73
CA LEU A 180 -1.87 11.06 -18.28
C LEU A 180 -2.04 10.03 -19.38
N ASP A 181 -1.13 10.02 -20.34
CA ASP A 181 -1.16 9.14 -21.51
C ASP A 181 0.10 8.30 -21.71
N ASN A 182 1.14 8.54 -20.92
CA ASN A 182 2.37 7.78 -20.96
C ASN A 182 2.14 6.33 -20.53
N ALA A 183 2.61 5.41 -21.38
CA ALA A 183 2.29 3.99 -21.27
C ALA A 183 2.91 3.35 -20.03
N ASP A 184 4.10 3.78 -19.59
CA ASP A 184 4.74 3.22 -18.41
C ASP A 184 4.09 3.71 -17.11
N VAL A 185 3.74 5.00 -17.02
CA VAL A 185 3.00 5.58 -15.90
C VAL A 185 1.67 4.84 -15.73
N LYS A 186 0.92 4.65 -16.81
CA LYS A 186 -0.34 3.87 -16.79
C LYS A 186 -0.13 2.43 -16.34
N ALA A 187 0.94 1.79 -16.80
CA ALA A 187 1.21 0.40 -16.44
C ALA A 187 1.54 0.27 -14.94
N VAL A 188 2.35 1.17 -14.39
CA VAL A 188 2.67 1.18 -12.96
C VAL A 188 1.41 1.48 -12.15
N PHE A 189 0.69 2.55 -12.47
CA PHE A 189 -0.53 2.93 -11.73
C PHE A 189 -1.60 1.84 -11.79
N GLY A 190 -1.74 1.13 -12.92
CA GLY A 190 -2.65 -0.01 -13.03
C GLY A 190 -2.31 -1.18 -12.10
N GLU A 191 -1.03 -1.41 -11.83
CA GLU A 191 -0.57 -2.48 -10.94
C GLU A 191 -0.63 -2.09 -9.46
N LEU A 192 -0.33 -0.82 -9.14
CA LEU A 192 -0.60 -0.22 -7.81
C LEU A 192 -2.08 -0.38 -7.47
N MET A 193 -2.95 0.13 -8.34
CA MET A 193 -4.40 0.03 -8.27
C MET A 193 -4.89 -1.42 -8.03
N ARG A 194 -4.28 -2.41 -8.70
CA ARG A 194 -4.59 -3.84 -8.47
C ARG A 194 -4.13 -4.31 -7.09
N GLY A 195 -2.96 -3.87 -6.64
CA GLY A 195 -2.44 -4.08 -5.29
C GLY A 195 -3.38 -3.53 -4.23
N SER A 196 -3.75 -2.26 -4.34
CA SER A 196 -4.59 -1.54 -3.39
C SER A 196 -5.98 -2.18 -3.26
N ARG A 197 -6.59 -2.59 -4.38
CA ARG A 197 -7.85 -3.39 -4.34
C ARG A 197 -7.70 -4.70 -3.57
N ASN A 198 -6.55 -5.37 -3.66
CA ASN A 198 -6.29 -6.60 -2.89
C ASN A 198 -6.05 -6.33 -1.41
N HIS A 199 -5.39 -5.22 -1.07
CA HIS A 199 -5.18 -4.78 0.30
C HIS A 199 -6.52 -4.41 0.95
N LEU A 200 -7.37 -3.66 0.24
CA LEU A 200 -8.73 -3.32 0.69
C LEU A 200 -9.54 -4.58 1.02
N ARG A 201 -9.58 -5.55 0.11
CA ARG A 201 -10.22 -6.87 0.37
C ARG A 201 -9.64 -7.55 1.61
N ALA A 202 -8.33 -7.45 1.83
CA ALA A 202 -7.69 -8.07 2.98
C ALA A 202 -8.12 -7.40 4.31
N PHE A 203 -8.16 -6.07 4.37
CA PHE A 203 -8.61 -5.34 5.56
C PHE A 203 -10.10 -5.54 5.83
N VAL A 204 -10.94 -5.40 4.80
CA VAL A 204 -12.40 -5.63 4.90
C VAL A 204 -12.70 -7.05 5.37
N ARG A 205 -11.95 -8.05 4.88
CA ARG A 205 -12.10 -9.43 5.37
C ARG A 205 -11.75 -9.58 6.85
N ASN A 206 -10.69 -8.95 7.34
CA ASN A 206 -10.33 -9.01 8.77
C ASN A 206 -11.39 -8.34 9.64
N LEU A 207 -11.93 -7.19 9.20
CA LEU A 207 -13.06 -6.53 9.86
C LEU A 207 -14.30 -7.44 9.90
N GLY A 208 -14.63 -8.08 8.77
CA GLY A 208 -15.76 -8.99 8.68
C GLY A 208 -15.66 -10.20 9.61
N TRP A 209 -14.45 -10.69 9.89
CA TRP A 209 -14.24 -11.80 10.84
C TRP A 209 -14.62 -11.45 12.27
N ILE A 210 -14.60 -10.16 12.63
CA ILE A 210 -15.03 -9.66 13.93
C ILE A 210 -16.41 -8.99 13.89
N GLY A 211 -17.14 -9.15 12.78
CA GLY A 211 -18.49 -8.61 12.61
C GLY A 211 -18.55 -7.10 12.42
N ILE A 212 -17.46 -6.47 11.98
CA ILE A 212 -17.40 -5.04 11.66
C ILE A 212 -17.40 -4.87 10.15
N SER A 213 -18.20 -3.93 9.65
CA SER A 213 -18.16 -3.48 8.27
C SER A 213 -17.27 -2.25 8.15
N TYR A 214 -16.62 -2.08 7.00
CA TYR A 214 -15.97 -0.83 6.65
C TYR A 214 -16.98 0.09 5.95
N ASP A 215 -17.09 1.33 6.44
CA ASP A 215 -17.87 2.39 5.79
C ASP A 215 -16.94 3.13 4.82
N VAL A 216 -17.21 3.00 3.52
CA VAL A 216 -16.41 3.64 2.45
C VAL A 216 -16.47 5.17 2.55
N GLN A 217 -15.35 5.83 2.28
CA GLN A 217 -15.18 7.27 2.45
C GLN A 217 -14.86 8.01 1.15
N TYR A 218 -14.07 7.42 0.24
CA TYR A 218 -13.61 8.10 -0.98
C TYR A 218 -14.19 7.48 -2.25
N LEU A 219 -14.16 6.16 -2.33
CA LEU A 219 -14.73 5.44 -3.45
C LEU A 219 -16.25 5.60 -3.49
N ASN A 220 -16.77 5.53 -4.71
CA ASN A 220 -18.19 5.32 -4.89
C ASN A 220 -18.60 3.95 -4.33
N GLU A 221 -19.78 3.87 -3.69
CA GLU A 221 -20.29 2.63 -3.11
C GLU A 221 -20.33 1.47 -4.11
N ASP A 222 -20.77 1.70 -5.37
CA ASP A 222 -20.84 0.65 -6.39
C ASP A 222 -19.44 0.12 -6.76
N ILE A 223 -18.45 1.01 -6.82
CA ILE A 223 -17.05 0.64 -7.07
C ILE A 223 -16.53 -0.19 -5.90
N TYR A 224 -16.72 0.30 -4.67
CA TYR A 224 -16.33 -0.41 -3.45
C TYR A 224 -16.93 -1.82 -3.39
N GLN A 225 -18.25 -1.96 -3.62
CA GLN A 225 -18.92 -3.26 -3.63
C GLN A 225 -18.35 -4.18 -4.72
N SER A 226 -18.13 -3.66 -5.94
CA SER A 226 -17.53 -4.46 -7.02
C SER A 226 -16.14 -5.02 -6.67
N ILE A 227 -15.38 -4.29 -5.84
CA ILE A 227 -14.08 -4.72 -5.35
C ILE A 227 -14.26 -5.82 -4.30
N ILE A 228 -15.04 -5.58 -3.24
CA ILE A 228 -15.11 -6.50 -2.10
C ILE A 228 -15.90 -7.79 -2.38
N GLU A 229 -16.79 -7.79 -3.38
CA GLU A 229 -17.56 -8.96 -3.80
C GLU A 229 -16.77 -9.90 -4.72
N THR A 230 -15.62 -9.46 -5.24
CA THR A 230 -14.78 -10.25 -6.14
C THR A 230 -13.57 -10.84 -5.42
N THR A 231 -13.03 -11.94 -5.96
CA THR A 231 -11.85 -12.58 -5.40
C THR A 231 -10.59 -11.76 -5.64
N THR A 232 -9.56 -11.98 -4.81
CA THR A 232 -8.22 -11.41 -4.99
C THR A 232 -7.72 -11.52 -6.42
N GLU A 233 -7.32 -10.38 -6.99
CA GLU A 233 -6.77 -10.26 -8.33
C GLU A 233 -5.35 -10.78 -8.37
N ARG A 234 -5.01 -11.52 -9.42
CA ARG A 234 -3.66 -12.01 -9.66
C ARG A 234 -2.92 -11.02 -10.55
N GLY A 235 -1.65 -10.76 -10.24
CA GLY A 235 -0.78 -10.00 -11.13
C GLY A 235 -0.72 -10.68 -12.49
N SER A 236 -0.73 -9.90 -13.55
CA SER A 236 -0.63 -10.42 -14.91
C SER A 236 0.83 -10.61 -15.35
N GLY A 237 1.78 -10.08 -14.55
CA GLY A 237 3.18 -9.96 -14.95
C GLY A 237 3.38 -8.96 -16.10
N MET A 238 2.36 -8.15 -16.40
CA MET A 238 2.33 -7.27 -17.57
C MET A 238 3.33 -6.11 -17.50
N LEU A 239 3.64 -5.62 -16.30
CA LEU A 239 4.74 -4.67 -16.09
C LEU A 239 6.08 -5.24 -16.54
N CYS A 240 6.30 -6.54 -16.30
CA CYS A 240 7.55 -7.23 -16.58
C CYS A 240 7.35 -8.64 -17.17
N PRO A 241 6.94 -8.73 -18.44
CA PRO A 241 6.67 -10.02 -19.08
C PRO A 241 7.94 -10.89 -19.18
N ALA A 242 9.12 -10.27 -19.28
CA ALA A 242 10.40 -10.98 -19.35
C ALA A 242 10.76 -11.72 -18.05
N LEU A 243 10.16 -11.35 -16.91
CA LEU A 243 10.33 -12.04 -15.62
C LEU A 243 9.29 -13.15 -15.40
N CYS A 244 8.42 -13.36 -16.39
CA CYS A 244 7.40 -14.38 -16.46
C CYS A 244 7.85 -15.58 -17.32
N ASP A 245 9.04 -16.12 -17.09
CA ASP A 245 9.52 -17.32 -17.79
C ASP A 245 8.92 -18.64 -17.24
N GLY A 246 7.97 -18.54 -16.29
CA GLY A 246 7.40 -19.69 -15.61
C GLY A 246 8.37 -20.44 -14.71
N SER A 247 9.45 -19.81 -14.24
CA SER A 247 10.33 -20.37 -13.21
C SER A 247 9.92 -20.03 -11.77
N GLY A 248 8.82 -19.28 -11.59
CA GLY A 248 8.32 -18.88 -10.27
C GLY A 248 8.03 -20.09 -9.37
N LEU A 249 8.50 -20.04 -8.11
CA LEU A 249 8.22 -21.04 -7.09
C LEU A 249 6.72 -21.04 -6.78
N GLY A 250 5.95 -21.89 -7.46
CA GLY A 250 4.56 -22.14 -7.12
C GLY A 250 4.45 -22.57 -5.66
N LYS A 251 3.42 -22.10 -4.94
CA LYS A 251 3.11 -22.46 -3.53
C LYS A 251 2.62 -23.92 -3.38
N GLY A 252 3.11 -24.84 -4.19
CA GLY A 252 2.91 -26.28 -4.03
C GLY A 252 3.93 -26.86 -3.05
N ILE A 253 3.55 -27.91 -2.32
CA ILE A 253 4.41 -28.61 -1.34
C ILE A 253 5.43 -29.53 -2.06
N GLY A 254 5.96 -29.11 -3.21
CA GLY A 254 6.87 -29.89 -4.05
C GLY A 254 7.93 -29.02 -4.70
N ARG A 255 9.18 -29.49 -4.70
CA ARG A 255 10.29 -28.91 -5.47
C ARG A 255 10.15 -29.23 -6.96
N GLY A 256 9.16 -28.63 -7.63
CA GLY A 256 9.01 -28.70 -9.08
C GLY A 256 9.19 -27.33 -9.71
N GLN A 257 10.02 -27.24 -10.75
CA GLN A 257 9.95 -26.14 -11.72
C GLN A 257 8.62 -26.34 -12.47
N GLY A 258 7.61 -25.56 -12.14
CA GLY A 258 6.33 -25.58 -12.85
C GLY A 258 6.24 -24.36 -13.74
N ASN A 259 5.98 -24.54 -15.04
CA ASN A 259 5.68 -23.47 -16.00
C ASN A 259 4.42 -22.70 -15.57
N GLY A 260 4.55 -21.82 -14.59
CA GLY A 260 3.50 -20.91 -14.17
C GLY A 260 3.42 -19.72 -15.13
N THR A 261 2.30 -19.53 -15.80
CA THR A 261 2.00 -18.23 -16.40
C THR A 261 1.80 -17.20 -15.28
N CYS A 262 2.15 -15.93 -15.52
CA CYS A 262 2.07 -14.90 -14.50
C CYS A 262 0.64 -14.65 -13.97
N ASP A 263 -0.39 -14.99 -14.76
CA ASP A 263 -1.81 -14.99 -14.37
C ASP A 263 -2.23 -16.16 -13.43
N GLY A 264 -1.32 -17.08 -13.12
CA GLY A 264 -1.58 -18.26 -12.29
C GLY A 264 -2.47 -19.32 -12.96
N THR A 265 -2.59 -19.33 -14.29
CA THR A 265 -3.29 -20.38 -15.06
C THR A 265 -2.39 -21.56 -15.45
N GLY A 266 -1.10 -21.49 -15.12
CA GLY A 266 -0.13 -22.55 -15.38
C GLY A 266 -0.51 -23.89 -14.77
N LEU A 267 -0.63 -24.92 -15.61
CA LEU A 267 -0.90 -26.29 -15.19
C LEU A 267 0.34 -26.86 -14.47
N GLY A 268 0.30 -26.89 -13.14
CA GLY A 268 1.34 -27.54 -12.33
C GLY A 268 1.42 -29.04 -12.61
N THR A 269 2.39 -29.49 -13.39
CA THR A 269 2.66 -30.92 -13.61
C THR A 269 3.49 -31.49 -12.46
N GLY A 270 2.87 -31.62 -11.28
CA GLY A 270 3.47 -32.35 -10.18
C GLY A 270 3.65 -33.83 -10.54
N LYS A 271 4.83 -34.22 -11.03
CA LYS A 271 5.21 -35.64 -11.13
C LYS A 271 5.29 -36.22 -9.73
N ASN A 272 4.20 -36.83 -9.29
CA ASN A 272 4.18 -37.68 -8.09
C ASN A 272 5.12 -38.87 -8.32
N ASN A 273 6.39 -38.74 -7.93
CA ASN A 273 7.27 -39.89 -7.79
C ASN A 273 6.94 -40.61 -6.47
N ARG A 274 5.74 -41.19 -6.39
CA ARG A 274 5.47 -42.28 -5.45
C ARG A 274 5.67 -43.59 -6.22
N GLN A 275 6.91 -44.05 -6.25
CA GLN A 275 7.15 -45.48 -6.38
C GLN A 275 6.53 -46.16 -5.15
N GLY A 276 5.34 -46.71 -5.37
CA GLY A 276 4.55 -47.42 -4.38
C GLY A 276 3.76 -48.51 -5.09
N ASN A 277 4.49 -49.55 -5.45
CA ASN A 277 4.05 -50.84 -5.95
C ASN A 277 2.62 -51.26 -5.49
N ARG A 278 1.69 -51.44 -6.42
CA ARG A 278 0.75 -52.59 -6.50
C ARG A 278 -0.20 -52.50 -7.71
N GLY A 279 0.01 -53.42 -8.66
CA GLY A 279 -1.06 -54.27 -9.19
C GLY A 279 -2.06 -53.65 -10.18
N SER A 280 -1.75 -53.85 -11.46
CA SER A 280 -2.71 -53.84 -12.58
C SER A 280 -3.84 -54.86 -12.37
N SER A 281 -5.10 -54.47 -12.60
CA SER A 281 -5.97 -55.13 -13.58
C SER A 281 -7.27 -54.35 -13.80
N ASN A 282 -7.49 -53.95 -15.05
CA ASN A 282 -8.81 -53.71 -15.64
C ASN A 282 -9.71 -54.94 -15.45
N ASN A 283 -11.01 -54.74 -15.22
CA ASN A 283 -12.04 -54.97 -16.24
C ASN A 283 -13.43 -54.58 -15.71
N GLY A 284 -14.20 -53.83 -16.51
CA GLY A 284 -15.62 -53.63 -16.26
C GLY A 284 -16.45 -54.85 -16.70
N ASN A 285 -17.57 -55.08 -16.04
CA ASN A 285 -18.86 -55.40 -16.67
C ASN A 285 -19.98 -55.48 -15.62
N GLY A 286 -21.21 -55.14 -16.03
CA GLY A 286 -22.38 -55.86 -15.52
C GLY A 286 -23.46 -55.04 -14.80
N ARG A 287 -24.49 -54.68 -15.57
CA ARG A 287 -25.86 -54.30 -15.17
C ARG A 287 -26.54 -55.26 -14.18
N ASN A 288 -27.51 -54.67 -13.48
CA ASN A 288 -28.79 -55.20 -12.97
C ASN A 288 -28.80 -56.28 -11.87
N GLY A 289 -29.57 -55.95 -10.82
CA GLY A 289 -29.98 -56.81 -9.71
C GLY A 289 -30.34 -55.94 -8.52
#